data_AF-D2R283-F1
#
_entry.id   AF-D2R283-F1
#
_cell.length_a   1.000
_cell.length_b   1.000
_cell.length_c   1.000
_cell.angle_alpha   90.00
_cell.angle_beta   90.00
_cell.angle_gamma   90.00
#
_symmetry.space_group_name_H-M   'P 1'
#
loop_
_entity.id
_entity.type
_entity.pdbx_description
1 polymer ?
#
loop_
_entity_poly.entity_id
_entity_poly.type
_entity_poly.pdbx_seq_one_letter_code
_entity_poly.pdbx_strand_id
1 'polypeptide(L)' 'MISPGPSHESVYPSWIDAKLIELTILTWSPFYGRELTRQEAIEILVNFGMLIDTIKAEES' A
#
# COMPACT_ATOMS: atom_id res chain seq x y z
N MET A 1 24.47 -9.57 24.68
CA MET A 1 23.07 -9.34 24.30
C MET A 1 23.08 -8.44 23.08
N ILE A 2 22.70 -8.96 21.91
CA ILE A 2 22.58 -8.15 20.70
C ILE A 2 21.20 -7.52 20.75
N SER A 3 21.13 -6.21 20.98
CA SER A 3 19.88 -5.45 20.89
C SER A 3 19.32 -5.59 19.48
N PRO A 4 18.03 -5.91 19.30
CA PRO A 4 17.42 -5.86 17.98
C PRO A 4 17.52 -4.42 17.48
N GLY A 5 18.12 -4.23 16.30
CA GLY A 5 18.13 -2.95 15.60
C GLY A 5 16.70 -2.47 15.35
N PRO A 6 16.49 -1.17 15.08
CA PRO A 6 15.16 -0.61 14.90
C PRO A 6 14.43 -1.42 13.84
N SER A 7 13.32 -2.05 14.24
CA SER A 7 12.36 -2.65 13.33
C SER A 7 12.05 -1.58 12.29
N HIS A 8 12.33 -1.86 11.02
CA HIS A 8 11.96 -0.98 9.91
C HIS A 8 10.44 -0.80 9.98
N GLU A 9 9.97 0.26 10.65
CA GLU A 9 8.56 0.61 10.64
C GLU A 9 8.19 0.79 9.17
N SER A 10 7.23 -0.01 8.71
CA SER A 10 6.70 0.16 7.37
C SER A 10 6.15 1.58 7.28
N VAL A 11 6.61 2.36 6.29
CA VAL A 11 6.22 3.76 6.05
C VAL A 11 4.73 3.89 5.65
N TYR A 12 3.99 2.78 5.67
CA TYR A 12 2.61 2.65 5.21
C TYR A 12 1.80 1.73 6.16
N PRO A 13 0.45 1.78 6.08
CA PRO A 13 -0.44 1.01 6.97
C PRO A 13 -0.15 -0.48 7.03
N SER A 14 -0.40 -1.09 8.20
CA SER A 14 -0.08 -2.51 8.49
C SER A 14 -0.87 -3.53 7.67
N TRP A 15 -1.99 -3.13 7.05
CA TRP A 15 -2.77 -3.99 6.16
C TRP A 15 -2.17 -4.14 4.76
N ILE A 16 -1.20 -3.28 4.41
CA ILE A 16 -0.47 -3.37 3.15
C ILE A 16 0.71 -4.33 3.35
N ASP A 17 0.61 -5.53 2.78
CA ASP A 17 1.68 -6.52 2.78
C ASP A 17 2.38 -6.64 1.42
N ALA A 18 3.48 -7.39 1.37
CA ALA A 18 4.27 -7.56 0.15
C ALA A 18 3.45 -8.21 -0.99
N LYS A 19 2.59 -9.17 -0.65
CA LYS A 19 1.75 -9.88 -1.63
C LYS A 19 0.73 -8.92 -2.26
N LEU A 20 0.13 -8.05 -1.46
CA LEU A 20 -0.83 -7.06 -1.93
C LEU A 20 -0.16 -6.01 -2.83
N ILE A 21 1.08 -5.62 -2.52
CA ILE A 21 1.87 -4.74 -3.38
C ILE A 21 2.13 -5.41 -4.73
N GLU A 22 2.57 -6.67 -4.74
CA GLU A 22 2.80 -7.43 -5.98
C GLU A 22 1.53 -7.57 -6.82
N LEU A 23 0.41 -7.92 -6.19
CA LEU A 23 -0.89 -8.03 -6.87
C LEU A 23 -1.33 -6.68 -7.44
N THR A 24 -1.06 -5.58 -6.74
CA THR A 24 -1.36 -4.24 -7.23
C THR A 24 -0.54 -3.92 -8.48
N ILE A 25 0.77 -4.19 -8.47
CA ILE A 25 1.62 -3.99 -9.65
C ILE A 25 1.09 -4.81 -10.83
N LEU A 26 0.87 -6.12 -10.65
CA LEU A 26 0.42 -7.03 -11.71
C LEU A 26 -0.93 -6.61 -12.28
N THR A 27 -1.87 -6.21 -11.42
CA THR A 27 -3.24 -5.87 -11.82
C THR A 27 -3.29 -4.53 -12.52
N TRP A 28 -2.57 -3.53 -12.01
CA TRP A 28 -2.75 -2.15 -12.45
C TRP A 28 -1.79 -1.74 -13.57
N SER A 29 -0.59 -2.32 -13.66
CA SER A 29 0.39 -1.97 -14.72
C SER A 29 -0.18 -1.95 -16.15
N PRO A 30 -1.04 -2.92 -16.57
CA PRO A 30 -1.65 -2.87 -17.91
C PRO A 30 -2.47 -1.61 -18.17
N PHE A 31 -3.17 -1.09 -17.16
CA PHE A 31 -4.01 0.11 -17.28
C PHE A 31 -3.20 1.40 -17.33
N TYR A 32 -1.98 1.38 -16.79
CA TYR A 32 -1.04 2.50 -16.87
C TYR A 32 -0.16 2.44 -18.13
N GLY A 33 -0.24 1.37 -18.94
CA GLY A 33 0.56 1.19 -20.14
C GLY A 33 2.06 1.01 -19.87
N ARG A 34 2.45 0.79 -18.62
CA ARG A 34 3.83 0.54 -18.18
C ARG A 34 3.84 -0.24 -16.86
N GLU A 35 4.98 -0.82 -16.53
CA GLU A 35 5.20 -1.40 -15.21
C GLU A 35 5.13 -0.31 -14.12
N LEU A 36 4.33 -0.58 -13.09
CA LEU A 36 4.27 0.23 -11.88
C LEU A 36 5.40 -0.15 -10.95
N THR A 37 6.03 0.86 -10.34
CA THR A 37 7.01 0.64 -9.30
C THR A 37 6.33 0.20 -8.00
N ARG A 38 7.12 -0.41 -7.11
CA ARG A 38 6.68 -0.76 -5.75
C ARG A 38 6.10 0.45 -4.99
N GLN A 39 6.72 1.61 -5.14
CA GLN A 39 6.30 2.84 -4.48
C GLN A 39 4.93 3.32 -5.00
N GLU A 40 4.73 3.30 -6.32
CA GLU A 40 3.45 3.67 -6.93
C GLU A 40 2.32 2.72 -6.51
N ALA A 41 2.61 1.42 -6.41
CA ALA A 41 1.64 0.45 -5.90
C ALA A 41 1.26 0.71 -4.43
N ILE A 42 2.22 1.10 -3.58
CA ILE A 42 1.95 1.51 -2.19
C ILE A 42 1.06 2.76 -2.18
N GLU A 43 1.36 3.76 -3.00
CA GLU A 43 0.58 5.00 -3.10
C GLU A 43 -0.87 4.74 -3.53
N ILE A 44 -1.09 3.87 -4.52
CA ILE A 44 -2.42 3.43 -4.93
C ILE A 44 -3.20 2.83 -3.75
N LEU A 45 -2.55 1.93 -2.99
CA LEU A 45 -3.18 1.27 -1.84
C LEU A 45 -3.49 2.27 -0.71
N VAL A 46 -2.57 3.17 -0.38
CA VAL A 46 -2.80 4.21 0.63
C VAL A 46 -3.97 5.10 0.24
N ASN A 47 -4.02 5.56 -1.01
CA ASN A 47 -5.11 6.38 -1.52
C ASN A 47 -6.46 5.64 -1.46
N PHE A 48 -6.47 4.35 -1.77
CA PHE A 48 -7.67 3.52 -1.64
C PHE A 48 -8.12 3.40 -0.18
N GLY A 49 -7.20 3.19 0.76
CA GLY A 49 -7.52 3.18 2.19
C GLY A 49 -8.17 4.47 2.66
N MET A 50 -7.58 5.62 2.28
CA MET A 50 -8.14 6.94 2.60
C MET A 50 -9.54 7.15 2.03
N LEU A 51 -9.80 6.67 0.80
CA LEU A 51 -11.13 6.73 0.20
C LEU A 51 -12.16 5.93 1.00
N ILE A 52 -11.82 4.70 1.39
CA ILE A 52 -12.70 3.85 2.21
C ILE A 52 -12.99 4.49 3.57
N ASP A 53 -11.97 5.06 4.21
CA ASP A 53 -12.13 5.75 5.50
C ASP A 53 -13.02 6.99 5.38
N THR A 54 -12.89 7.74 4.28
CA THR A 54 -13.75 8.90 3.99
C THR A 54 -15.21 8.47 3.82
N ILE A 55 -15.46 7.42 3.03
CA ILE A 55 -16.83 6.90 2.82
C ILE A 55 -17.46 6.46 4.14
N LYS A 56 -16.70 5.74 4.99
CA LYS A 56 -17.20 5.31 6.31
C LYS A 56 -17.51 6.47 7.25
N ALA A 57 -16.76 7.57 7.16
CA ALA A 57 -16.98 8.75 7.98
C ALA A 57 -18.26 9.50 7.57
N GLU A 58 -18.65 9.48 6.30
CA GLU A 58 -19.90 10.11 5.82
C GLU A 58 -21.17 9.32 6.19
N GLU A 59 -21.04 8.02 6.50
CA GLU A 59 -22.15 7.15 6.91
C GLU A 59 -22.46 7.20 8.42
N SER A 60 -21.66 7.92 9.22
CA SER A 60 -21.82 8.08 10.70
C SER A 60 -22.49 9.40 11.08
#